data_AF-A0A356IL50-F1
#
_entry.id   AF-A0A356IL50-F1
#
_cell.length_a   1.000
_cell.length_b   1.000
_cell.length_c   1.000
_cell.angle_alpha   90.00
_cell.angle_beta   90.00
_cell.angle_gamma   90.00
#
_symmetry.space_group_name_H-M   'P 1'
#
loop_
_entity.id
_entity.type
_entity.pdbx_description
1 polymer ?
#
loop_
_entity_poly.entity_id
_entity_poly.type
_entity_poly.pdbx_seq_one_letter_code
_entity_poly.pdbx_strand_id
1 'polypeptide(L)' 'MNVNLSEQFEQYIAEQVKSGLYNNASEVIREALRLKMQQDQTYQAKR' A
#
# COMPACT_ATOMS: atom_id res chain seq x y z
N MET A 1 -4.20 -2.11 -14.47
CA MET A 1 -5.21 -2.82 -13.64
C MET A 1 -5.95 -1.76 -12.85
N ASN A 2 -7.28 -1.82 -12.78
CA ASN A 2 -8.06 -0.94 -11.92
C ASN A 2 -8.44 -1.71 -10.65
N VAL A 3 -8.32 -1.09 -9.48
CA VAL A 3 -8.58 -1.72 -8.19
C VAL A 3 -9.53 -0.82 -7.42
N ASN A 4 -10.67 -1.34 -7.00
CA ASN A 4 -11.62 -0.58 -6.21
C ASN A 4 -11.24 -0.70 -4.73
N LEU A 5 -11.17 0.43 -4.04
CA LEU A 5 -10.84 0.53 -2.63
C LEU A 5 -12.03 1.09 -1.87
N SER A 6 -12.10 0.83 -0.57
CA SER A 6 -13.06 1.53 0.30
C SER A 6 -12.62 2.99 0.48
N GLU A 7 -13.57 3.87 0.76
CA GLU A 7 -13.33 5.31 0.95
C GLU A 7 -12.19 5.61 1.93
N GLN A 8 -12.09 4.87 3.03
CA GLN A 8 -11.01 5.02 4.01
C GLN A 8 -9.61 4.85 3.39
N PHE A 9 -9.43 3.89 2.48
CA PHE A 9 -8.13 3.66 1.83
C PHE A 9 -7.85 4.69 0.75
N GLU A 10 -8.88 5.15 0.03
CA GLU A 10 -8.73 6.22 -0.94
C GLU A 10 -8.29 7.53 -0.26
N GLN A 11 -8.91 7.88 0.87
CA GLN A 11 -8.54 9.04 1.68
C GLN A 11 -7.09 8.94 2.17
N TYR A 12 -6.71 7.79 2.74
CA TYR A 12 -5.33 7.56 3.17
C TYR A 12 -4.33 7.74 2.02
N ILE A 13 -4.58 7.12 0.87
CA ILE A 13 -3.70 7.22 -0.30
C ILE A 13 -3.61 8.67 -0.79
N ALA A 14 -4.73 9.40 -0.82
CA ALA A 14 -4.76 10.80 -1.22
C ALA A 14 -3.92 11.68 -0.28
N GLU A 15 -3.99 11.45 1.03
CA GLU A 15 -3.16 12.14 2.02
C GLU A 15 -1.67 11.85 1.83
N GLN A 16 -1.31 10.58 1.59
CA GLN A 16 0.08 10.19 1.33
C GLN A 16 0.65 10.87 0.08
N VAL A 17 -0.12 10.93 -1.01
CA VAL A 17 0.30 11.65 -2.22
C VAL A 17 0.38 13.16 -1.97
N LYS A 18 -0.61 13.75 -1.28
CA LYS A 18 -0.66 15.18 -0.96
C LYS A 18 0.53 15.63 -0.09
N SER A 19 1.05 14.74 0.76
CA SER A 19 2.24 15.01 1.57
C SER A 19 3.53 15.18 0.74
N GLY A 20 3.53 14.76 -0.52
CA GLY A 20 4.70 14.78 -1.39
C GLY A 20 5.67 13.61 -1.20
N LEU A 21 5.39 12.69 -0.26
CA LEU A 21 6.16 11.46 -0.07
C LEU A 21 6.06 10.51 -1.27
N TYR A 22 4.96 10.56 -2.01
CA TYR A 22 4.69 9.72 -3.17
C TYR A 22 4.14 10.57 -4.32
N ASN A 23 4.52 10.25 -5.56
CA ASN A 23 4.08 10.98 -6.74
C ASN A 23 2.67 10.56 -7.19
N ASN A 24 2.25 9.34 -6.86
CA ASN A 24 0.99 8.78 -7.30
C ASN A 24 0.50 7.65 -6.38
N ALA A 25 -0.78 7.33 -6.48
CA ALA A 25 -1.41 6.25 -5.73
C ALA A 25 -0.74 4.88 -5.93
N SER A 26 -0.23 4.61 -7.13
CA SER A 26 0.39 3.30 -7.42
C SER A 26 1.69 3.10 -6.66
N GLU A 27 2.43 4.16 -6.31
CA GLU A 27 3.61 4.08 -5.46
C GLU A 27 3.25 3.71 -4.02
N VAL A 28 2.23 4.37 -3.46
CA VAL A 28 1.71 4.06 -2.11
C VAL A 28 1.29 2.60 -2.01
N ILE A 29 0.51 2.12 -3.00
CA ILE A 29 0.02 0.74 -3.03
C ILE A 29 1.17 -0.26 -3.18
N ARG A 30 2.17 0.03 -4.03
CA ARG A 30 3.34 -0.86 -4.19
C ARG A 30 4.11 -1.03 -2.90
N GLU A 31 4.37 0.06 -2.16
CA GLU A 31 5.11 -0.03 -0.91
C GLU A 31 4.30 -0.79 0.16
N ALA A 32 2.99 -0.54 0.27
CA ALA A 32 2.12 -1.29 1.17
C ALA A 32 2.11 -2.80 0.86
N LEU A 33 2.03 -3.17 -0.43
CA LEU A 33 2.09 -4.57 -0.86
C LEU A 33 3.45 -5.20 -0.59
N ARG A 34 4.55 -4.46 -0.80
CA ARG A 34 5.91 -4.93 -0.50
C ARG A 34 6.05 -5.27 0.98
N LEU A 35 5.60 -4.39 1.87
CA LEU A 35 5.61 -4.63 3.32
C LEU A 35 4.76 -5.85 3.69
N LYS A 36 3.57 -5.99 3.10
CA LYS A 36 2.72 -7.17 3.30
C LYS A 36 3.39 -8.46 2.84
N MET A 37 4.04 -8.47 1.68
CA MET A 37 4.75 -9.64 1.17
C MET A 37 5.90 -10.04 2.11
N GLN A 38 6.65 -9.08 2.66
CA GLN A 38 7.72 -9.36 3.63
C GLN A 38 7.16 -9.96 4.94
N GLN A 39 6.02 -9.45 5.42
CA GLN A 39 5.33 -10.02 6.58
C GLN A 39 4.88 -11.44 6.29
N ASP A 40 4.23 -11.68 5.15
CA ASP A 40 3.74 -13.00 4.75
C ASP A 40 4.89 -14.02 4.65
N GLN A 41 6.05 -13.62 4.10
CA GLN A 41 7.27 -14.44 4.08
C GLN A 41 7.76 -14.77 5.48
N THR A 42 7.78 -13.79 6.38
CA THR A 42 8.20 -13.98 7.78
C THR A 42 7.26 -14.93 8.52
N TYR A 43 5.95 -14.83 8.30
CA TYR A 43 4.97 -15.75 8.87
C TYR A 43 5.11 -17.17 8.33
N GLN A 44 5.36 -17.33 7.02
CA GLN A 44 5.58 -18.64 6.42
C GLN A 44 6.87 -19.30 6.93
N ALA A 45 7.95 -18.53 7.10
CA ALA A 45 9.23 -19.06 7.62
C ALA A 45 9.17 -19.49 9.10
N LYS A 46 8.15 -19.05 9.84
CA LYS A 46 7.91 -19.43 11.25
C LYS A 46 7.00 -20.65 11.41
N ARG A 47 6.41 -21.14 10.32
CA ARG A 47 5.58 -22.37 10.31
C ARG A 47 6.43 -23.56 9.91
#